data_AF-A0AAJ5MBE5-F1
#
_entry.id   AF-A0AAJ5MBE5-F1
#
_cell.length_a   1.000
_cell.length_b   1.000
_cell.length_c   1.000
_cell.angle_alpha   90.00
_cell.angle_beta   90.00
_cell.angle_gamma   90.00
#
_symmetry.space_group_name_H-M   'P 1'
#
loop_
_entity.id
_entity.type
_entity.pdbx_description
1 polymer ?
#
loop_
_entity_poly.entity_id
_entity_poly.type
_entity_poly.pdbx_seq_one_letter_code
_entity_poly.pdbx_strand_id
1 'polypeptide(L)'
;MNANKQFRVCAGVVLSFEMMQGYVMLMLHSDALHDAAPALIACESFAAADVMLGGDRQSIVLGRLHICMRADNAVDVFDWLQRRFLAAGGAR
;
A
#
# COMPACT_ATOMS: atom_id res chain seq x y z
N MET A 1 15.67 -2.06 9.03
CA MET A 1 14.91 -0.80 8.98
C MET A 1 13.55 -1.10 8.37
N ASN A 2 12.52 -1.21 9.23
CA ASN A 2 11.16 -1.52 8.80
C ASN A 2 10.54 -0.22 8.27
N ALA A 3 10.48 -0.05 6.95
CA ALA A 3 10.01 1.17 6.33
C ALA A 3 8.47 1.17 6.29
N ASN A 4 7.84 1.20 7.48
CA ASN A 4 6.40 1.27 7.61
C ASN A 4 5.97 2.70 7.31
N LYS A 5 5.45 2.93 6.10
CA LYS A 5 4.70 4.16 5.79
C LYS A 5 3.21 3.88 5.89
N GLN A 6 2.51 4.84 6.47
CA GLN A 6 1.07 4.83 6.63
C GLN A 6 0.45 5.89 5.73
N PHE A 7 -0.70 5.59 5.18
CA PHE A 7 -1.52 6.49 4.37
C PHE A 7 -2.97 6.38 4.81
N ARG A 8 -3.71 7.46 4.75
CA ARG A 8 -5.13 7.49 5.08
C ARG A 8 -5.97 7.18 3.84
N VAL A 9 -6.74 6.10 3.91
CA VAL A 9 -7.66 5.71 2.82
C VAL A 9 -8.89 6.59 2.85
N CYS A 10 -9.53 6.73 4.02
CA CYS A 10 -10.65 7.63 4.24
C CYS A 10 -10.70 8.02 5.73
N ALA A 11 -11.74 8.75 6.14
CA ALA A 11 -11.93 9.09 7.55
C ALA A 11 -11.96 7.82 8.42
N GLY A 12 -11.08 7.75 9.42
CA GLY A 12 -11.00 6.62 10.34
C GLY A 12 -10.28 5.37 9.81
N VAL A 13 -9.81 5.34 8.55
CA VAL A 13 -9.15 4.15 7.98
C VAL A 13 -7.74 4.47 7.52
N VAL A 14 -6.76 3.74 8.07
CA VAL A 14 -5.34 3.86 7.75
C VAL A 14 -4.84 2.60 7.07
N LEU A 15 -4.10 2.76 5.99
CA LEU A 15 -3.41 1.72 5.26
C LEU A 15 -1.91 1.80 5.55
N SER A 16 -1.35 0.71 6.07
CA SER A 16 0.09 0.55 6.29
C SER A 16 0.66 -0.46 5.32
N PHE A 17 1.92 -0.28 4.94
CA PHE A 17 2.65 -1.20 4.08
C PHE A 17 3.88 -1.75 4.81
N GLU A 18 4.07 -3.06 4.72
CA GLU A 18 5.29 -3.74 5.17
C GLU A 18 5.88 -4.54 4.00
N MET A 19 7.12 -4.23 3.65
CA MET A 19 7.82 -4.87 2.53
C MET A 19 8.54 -6.12 3.03
N MET A 20 8.15 -7.27 2.50
CA MET A 20 8.72 -8.57 2.83
C MET A 20 9.51 -9.13 1.64
N GLN A 21 10.30 -10.18 1.87
CA GLN A 21 11.03 -10.82 0.78
C GLN A 21 10.04 -11.56 -0.15
N GLY A 22 9.78 -10.98 -1.31
CA GLY A 22 8.94 -11.57 -2.37
C GLY A 22 7.47 -11.17 -2.37
N TYR A 23 7.00 -10.40 -1.37
CA TYR A 23 5.63 -9.89 -1.31
C TYR A 23 5.54 -8.60 -0.48
N VAL A 24 4.41 -7.92 -0.58
CA VAL A 24 4.05 -6.79 0.30
C VAL A 24 2.86 -7.18 1.17
N MET A 25 2.95 -6.85 2.45
CA MET A 25 1.84 -6.95 3.39
C MET A 25 1.16 -5.59 3.50
N LEU A 26 -0.14 -5.55 3.29
CA LEU A 26 -0.97 -4.39 3.54
C LEU A 26 -1.75 -4.60 4.83
N MET A 27 -1.87 -3.55 5.62
CA MET A 27 -2.58 -3.60 6.90
C MET A 27 -3.59 -2.45 6.93
N LEU A 28 -4.87 -2.78 7.08
CA LEU A 28 -5.93 -1.81 7.27
C LEU A 28 -6.25 -1.68 8.76
N HIS A 29 -6.04 -0.48 9.28
CA HIS A 29 -6.36 -0.11 10.64
C HIS A 29 -7.61 0.78 10.66
N SER A 30 -8.43 0.60 11.68
CA SER A 30 -9.54 1.49 11.99
C SER A 30 -9.19 2.32 13.22
N ASP A 31 -9.31 3.64 13.15
CA ASP A 31 -9.12 4.54 14.29
C ASP A 31 -10.12 4.24 15.42
N ALA A 32 -11.26 3.63 15.09
CA ALA A 32 -12.29 3.22 16.06
C ALA A 32 -11.98 1.89 16.78
N LEU A 33 -10.99 1.13 16.32
CA LEU A 33 -10.65 -0.20 16.84
C LEU A 33 -9.18 -0.26 17.27
N HIS A 34 -8.74 0.67 18.13
CA HIS A 34 -7.33 0.81 18.49
C HIS A 34 -6.70 -0.43 19.16
N ASP A 35 -7.51 -1.23 19.87
CA ASP A 35 -7.06 -2.46 20.54
C ASP A 35 -7.22 -3.72 19.68
N ALA A 36 -7.81 -3.60 18.48
CA ALA A 36 -7.98 -4.74 17.59
C ALA A 36 -6.78 -4.88 16.64
N ALA A 37 -6.46 -6.12 16.30
CA ALA A 37 -5.50 -6.39 15.24
C ALA A 37 -6.02 -5.81 13.89
N PRO A 38 -5.14 -5.26 13.04
CA PRO A 38 -5.54 -4.78 11.73
C PRO A 38 -6.03 -5.92 10.83
N ALA A 39 -6.83 -5.58 9.83
CA ALA A 39 -7.11 -6.50 8.74
C ALA A 39 -5.85 -6.61 7.85
N LEU A 40 -5.28 -7.82 7.78
CA LEU A 40 -4.08 -8.11 7.01
C LEU A 40 -4.48 -8.57 5.60
N ILE A 41 -3.90 -7.94 4.58
CA ILE A 41 -4.06 -8.31 3.18
C ILE A 41 -2.68 -8.57 2.60
N ALA A 42 -2.36 -9.85 2.39
CA ALA A 42 -1.13 -10.25 1.73
C ALA A 42 -1.32 -10.20 0.21
N CYS A 43 -0.44 -9.48 -0.49
CA CYS A 43 -0.40 -9.48 -1.95
C CYS A 43 0.76 -10.36 -2.44
N GLU A 44 0.45 -11.58 -2.89
CA GLU A 44 1.46 -12.53 -3.39
C GLU A 44 2.10 -12.03 -4.68
N SER A 45 3.43 -12.09 -4.74
CA SER A 45 4.29 -11.55 -5.80
C SER A 45 4.06 -10.05 -6.05
N PHE A 46 4.93 -9.24 -5.44
CA PHE A 46 4.87 -7.79 -5.59
C PHE A 46 6.09 -7.29 -6.38
N ALA A 47 5.92 -7.09 -7.69
CA ALA A 47 6.86 -6.36 -8.53
C ALA A 47 6.36 -4.93 -8.80
N ALA A 48 7.27 -4.04 -9.20
CA ALA A 48 6.92 -2.66 -9.57
C ALA A 48 5.86 -2.58 -10.67
N ALA A 49 5.83 -3.58 -11.56
CA ALA A 49 4.86 -3.71 -12.65
C ALA A 49 3.45 -4.09 -12.17
N ASP A 50 3.31 -4.64 -10.95
CA ASP A 50 2.02 -5.03 -10.37
C ASP A 50 1.31 -3.86 -9.69
N VAL A 51 1.93 -2.67 -9.67
CA VAL A 51 1.38 -1.46 -9.07
C VAL A 51 0.94 -0.49 -10.16
N MET A 52 -0.31 -0.07 -10.12
CA MET A 52 -0.87 0.88 -11.07
C MET A 52 -1.69 1.95 -10.37
N LEU A 53 -1.69 3.16 -10.90
CA LEU A 53 -2.71 4.15 -10.58
C LEU A 53 -3.97 3.84 -11.38
N GLY A 54 -5.14 3.93 -10.74
CA GLY A 54 -6.41 3.94 -11.47
C GLY A 54 -6.50 5.16 -12.39
N GLY A 55 -7.34 5.06 -13.42
CA GLY A 55 -7.51 6.14 -14.41
C GLY A 55 -8.01 7.45 -13.79
N ASP A 56 -8.68 7.38 -12.64
CA ASP A 56 -9.14 8.53 -11.85
C ASP A 56 -8.03 9.19 -11.01
N ARG A 57 -6.85 8.56 -10.90
CA ARG A 57 -5.75 8.95 -9.99
C ARG A 57 -6.16 9.05 -8.52
N GLN A 58 -7.34 8.52 -8.16
CA GLN A 58 -7.88 8.45 -6.80
C GLN A 58 -7.82 7.02 -6.27
N SER A 59 -7.25 6.11 -7.04
CA SER A 59 -7.13 4.72 -6.63
C SER A 59 -5.79 4.13 -7.01
N ILE A 60 -5.37 3.15 -6.23
CA ILE A 60 -4.18 2.35 -6.48
C ILE A 60 -4.59 0.89 -6.63
N VAL A 61 -4.01 0.22 -7.62
CA VAL A 61 -4.16 -1.21 -7.88
C VAL A 61 -2.84 -1.88 -7.52
N LEU A 62 -2.91 -2.93 -6.71
CA LEU A 62 -1.79 -3.77 -6.30
C LEU A 62 -2.13 -5.21 -6.68
N GLY A 63 -1.61 -5.67 -7.82
CA GLY A 63 -2.03 -6.91 -8.46
C GLY A 63 -3.52 -6.88 -8.80
N ARG A 64 -4.34 -7.57 -7.99
CA ARG A 64 -5.81 -7.60 -8.14
C ARG A 64 -6.55 -6.81 -7.06
N LEU A 65 -5.83 -6.28 -6.08
CA LEU A 65 -6.42 -5.48 -5.02
C LEU A 65 -6.56 -4.03 -5.49
N HIS A 66 -7.78 -3.52 -5.51
CA HIS A 66 -8.07 -2.13 -5.84
C HIS A 66 -8.43 -1.36 -4.58
N ILE A 67 -7.74 -0.24 -4.35
CA ILE A 67 -7.92 0.59 -3.16
C ILE A 67 -8.25 2.01 -3.62
N CYS A 68 -9.47 2.45 -3.31
CA CYS A 68 -9.90 3.82 -3.55
C CYS A 68 -9.45 4.71 -2.39
N MET A 69 -8.53 5.62 -2.68
CA MET A 69 -8.05 6.62 -1.74
C MET A 69 -8.98 7.84 -1.79
N ARG A 70 -9.52 8.24 -0.64
CA ARG A 70 -10.44 9.36 -0.45
C ARG A 70 -9.90 10.44 0.48
N ALA A 71 -8.75 10.21 1.10
CA ALA A 71 -8.09 11.16 1.99
C ALA A 71 -6.69 11.53 1.48
N ASP A 72 -5.74 10.60 1.53
CA ASP A 72 -4.41 10.84 0.95
C ASP A 72 -4.42 10.63 -0.56
N ASN A 73 -3.49 11.27 -1.28
CA ASN A 73 -3.42 11.16 -2.73
C ASN A 73 -2.85 9.80 -3.16
N ALA A 74 -3.57 9.06 -4.00
CA ALA A 74 -3.12 7.77 -4.52
C ALA A 74 -1.77 7.87 -5.26
N VAL A 75 -1.48 9.03 -5.88
CA VAL A 75 -0.20 9.31 -6.53
C VAL A 75 0.96 9.25 -5.54
N ASP A 76 0.78 9.78 -4.32
CA ASP A 76 1.83 9.78 -3.29
C ASP A 76 2.11 8.37 -2.75
N VAL A 77 1.06 7.53 -2.68
CA VAL A 77 1.19 6.12 -2.35
C VAL A 77 1.98 5.39 -3.44
N PHE A 78 1.59 5.61 -4.70
CA PHE A 78 2.23 5.01 -5.86
C PHE A 78 3.71 5.38 -5.94
N ASP A 79 4.04 6.67 -5.86
CA ASP A 79 5.42 7.15 -5.93
C ASP A 79 6.27 6.59 -4.80
N TRP A 80 5.71 6.49 -3.60
CA TRP A 80 6.41 5.89 -2.47
C TRP A 80 6.70 4.40 -2.70
N LEU A 81 5.72 3.64 -3.20
CA LEU A 81 5.90 2.23 -3.54
C LEU A 81 6.96 2.05 -4.63
N GLN A 82 6.90 2.83 -5.70
CA GLN A 82 7.88 2.81 -6.79
C GLN A 82 9.32 3.05 -6.29
N ARG A 83 9.51 4.06 -5.45
CA ARG A 83 10.82 4.33 -4.83
C ARG A 83 11.30 3.16 -3.98
N ARG A 84 10.38 2.50 -3.27
CA ARG A 84 10.73 1.38 -2.40
C ARG A 84 11.13 0.13 -3.19
N PHE A 85 10.53 -0.11 -4.36
CA PHE A 85 10.94 -1.15 -5.29
C PHE A 85 12.33 -0.92 -5.88
N LEU A 86 12.59 0.31 -6.35
CA LEU A 86 13.90 0.69 -6.88
C LEU A 86 14.99 0.47 -5.81
N ALA A 87 14.73 0.89 -4.57
CA ALA A 87 15.63 0.70 -3.44
C ALA A 87 15.80 -0.78 -3.02
N ALA A 88 14.81 -1.64 -3.27
CA ALA A 88 14.88 -3.06 -2.95
C ALA A 88 15.62 -3.90 -4.01
N GLY A 89 16.22 -3.26 -5.03
CA GLY A 89 16.97 -3.95 -6.08
C GLY A 89 16.11 -4.38 -7.27
N GLY A 90 15.02 -3.66 -7.54
CA GLY A 90 14.12 -3.87 -8.69
C GLY A 90 14.72 -3.56 -10.07
N ALA A 91 16.00 -3.88 -10.29
CA ALA A 91 16.59 -4.04 -11.61
C ALA A 91 16.97 -5.52 -11.76
N ARG A 92 16.06 -6.30 -12.35
CA ARG A 92 16.41 -7.54 -13.04
C ARG A 92 15.97 -7.40 -14.47
#